data_AF-A0A8T4VXA8-F1
#
_entry.id   AF-A0A8T4VXA8-F1
#
_cell.length_a   1.000
_cell.length_b   1.000
_cell.length_c   1.000
_cell.angle_alpha   90.00
_cell.angle_beta   90.00
_cell.angle_gamma   90.00
#
_symmetry.space_group_name_H-M   'P 1'
#
loop_
_entity.id
_entity.type
_entity.pdbx_description
1 polymer ?
#
loop_
_entity_poly.entity_id
_entity_poly.type
_entity_poly.pdbx_seq_one_letter_code
_entity_poly.pdbx_strand_id
1 'polypeptide(L)'
;NIKDKVMHKTVITAMIMGTVTYALLSIGIYLIGVFNGLAMNVSLLSFMTTFLTTGVLLIGLLSVASVVTAFISFKKGIDPDDVVAPVVTTIGDSFGILILFLFIGV
;
A
#
# COMPACT_ATOMS: atom_id res chain seq x y z
N ASN A 1 -3.28 -20.91 -13.61
CA ASN A 1 -4.13 -21.79 -12.77
C ASN A 1 -4.13 -21.21 -11.36
N ILE A 2 -5.27 -20.76 -10.82
CA ILE A 2 -5.36 -19.87 -9.63
C ILE A 2 -4.89 -20.58 -8.33
N LYS A 3 -4.56 -21.88 -8.39
CA LYS A 3 -4.04 -22.72 -7.30
C LYS A 3 -2.52 -22.76 -7.17
N ASP A 4 -1.78 -21.91 -7.89
CA ASP A 4 -0.33 -21.94 -7.82
C ASP A 4 0.17 -21.54 -6.42
N LYS A 5 0.88 -22.46 -5.76
CA LYS A 5 1.44 -22.23 -4.42
C LYS A 5 2.43 -21.07 -4.40
N VAL A 6 3.08 -20.78 -5.55
CA VAL A 6 4.01 -19.66 -5.67
C VAL A 6 3.26 -18.34 -5.58
N MET A 7 2.13 -18.19 -6.28
CA MET A 7 1.32 -16.97 -6.26
C MET A 7 0.81 -16.65 -4.85
N HIS A 8 0.28 -17.64 -4.12
CA HIS A 8 -0.19 -17.44 -2.75
C HIS A 8 0.94 -17.01 -1.81
N LYS A 9 2.13 -17.62 -1.93
CA LYS A 9 3.29 -17.23 -1.13
C LYS A 9 3.70 -15.79 -1.42
N THR A 10 3.76 -15.39 -2.69
CA THR A 10 4.13 -14.02 -3.07
C THR A 10 3.17 -12.99 -2.50
N VAL A 11 1.84 -13.26 -2.54
CA VAL A 11 0.84 -12.35 -1.97
C VAL A 11 0.99 -12.25 -0.44
N ILE A 12 1.20 -13.37 0.25
CA ILE A 12 1.42 -13.37 1.71
C ILE A 12 2.71 -12.62 2.06
N THR A 13 3.79 -12.84 1.33
CA THR A 13 5.05 -12.11 1.52
C THR A 13 4.85 -10.61 1.29
N ALA A 14 4.10 -10.21 0.26
CA ALA A 14 3.79 -8.82 0.00
C ALA A 14 2.97 -8.18 1.15
N MET A 15 1.98 -8.89 1.69
CA MET A 15 1.21 -8.43 2.85
C MET A 15 2.07 -8.26 4.10
N ILE A 16 2.95 -9.22 4.40
CA ILE A 16 3.86 -9.14 5.55
C ILE A 16 4.83 -7.97 5.38
N MET A 17 5.50 -7.89 4.23
CA MET A 17 6.46 -6.82 3.94
C MET A 17 5.79 -5.45 4.04
N GLY A 18 4.61 -5.29 3.44
CA GLY A 18 3.86 -4.05 3.51
C GLY A 18 3.44 -3.68 4.93
N THR A 19 2.96 -4.65 5.73
CA THR A 19 2.60 -4.37 7.12
C THR A 19 3.79 -3.88 7.94
N VAL A 20 4.96 -4.50 7.76
CA VAL A 20 6.20 -4.08 8.43
C VAL A 20 6.64 -2.70 7.97
N THR A 21 6.59 -2.40 6.67
CA THR A 21 7.00 -1.08 6.16
C THR A 21 6.09 0.02 6.68
N TYR A 22 4.76 -0.16 6.66
CA TYR A 22 3.81 0.83 7.20
C TYR A 22 3.95 1.02 8.71
N ALA A 23 4.23 -0.06 9.47
CA ALA A 23 4.50 0.04 10.89
C ALA A 23 5.74 0.92 11.16
N LEU A 24 6.84 0.67 10.46
CA LEU A 24 8.08 1.47 10.57
C LEU A 24 7.85 2.92 10.12
N LEU A 25 7.14 3.12 9.01
CA LEU A 25 6.85 4.44 8.45
C LEU A 25 6.04 5.29 9.44
N SER A 26 5.02 4.70 10.08
CA SER A 26 4.17 5.40 11.06
C SER A 26 4.97 5.93 12.25
N ILE A 27 5.90 5.11 12.77
CA ILE A 27 6.78 5.51 13.88
C ILE A 27 7.72 6.62 13.43
N GLY A 28 8.34 6.49 12.25
CA GLY A 28 9.24 7.49 11.70
C GLY A 28 8.56 8.86 11.51
N ILE A 29 7.38 8.89 10.90
CA ILE A 29 6.62 10.12 10.68
C ILE A 29 6.22 10.76 12.01
N TYR A 30 5.74 9.97 12.97
CA TYR A 30 5.36 10.48 14.29
C TYR A 30 6.55 11.10 15.02
N LEU A 31 7.71 10.43 15.05
CA LEU A 31 8.93 10.97 15.67
C LEU A 31 9.35 12.28 15.03
N ILE A 32 9.39 12.35 13.70
CA ILE A 32 9.70 13.58 12.97
C ILE A 32 8.70 14.69 13.35
N GLY A 33 7.41 14.38 13.46
CA GLY A 33 6.39 15.34 13.87
C GLY A 33 6.64 15.93 15.27
N VAL A 34 6.96 15.07 16.23
CA VAL A 34 7.32 15.49 17.60
C VAL A 34 8.60 16.32 17.62
N PHE A 35 9.64 15.94 16.87
CA PHE A 35 10.89 16.69 16.79
C PHE A 35 10.72 18.08 16.16
N ASN A 36 9.78 18.23 15.23
CA ASN A 36 9.44 19.53 14.63
C ASN A 36 8.54 20.40 15.54
N GLY A 37 8.20 19.93 16.74
CA GLY A 37 7.36 20.68 17.68
C GLY A 37 5.91 20.80 17.22
N LEU A 38 5.45 19.94 16.29
CA LEU A 38 4.04 19.90 15.91
C LEU A 38 3.24 19.40 17.10
N ALA A 39 2.29 20.21 17.57
CA ALA A 39 1.35 19.81 18.61
C ALA A 39 0.42 18.73 18.03
N MET A 40 0.83 17.47 18.13
CA MET A 40 0.02 16.35 17.71
C MET A 40 -1.08 16.15 18.75
N ASN A 41 -2.30 16.55 18.39
CA ASN A 41 -3.50 16.31 19.20
C ASN A 41 -4.00 14.85 19.11
N VAL A 42 -3.16 13.96 18.59
CA VAL A 42 -3.47 12.57 18.26
C VAL A 42 -2.49 11.68 18.98
N SER A 43 -2.97 10.65 19.68
CA SER A 43 -2.11 9.69 20.35
C SER A 43 -1.31 8.87 19.34
N LEU A 44 -0.08 8.49 19.69
CA LEU A 44 0.76 7.60 18.86
C LEU A 44 0.00 6.35 18.41
N LEU A 45 -0.77 5.75 19.32
CA LEU A 45 -1.53 4.54 19.04
C LEU A 45 -2.59 4.79 17.96
N SER A 46 -3.33 5.89 18.05
CA SER A 46 -4.31 6.27 17.03
C SER A 46 -3.65 6.51 15.68
N PHE A 47 -2.53 7.24 15.65
CA PHE A 47 -1.76 7.50 14.43
C PHE A 47 -1.27 6.21 13.77
N MET A 48 -0.69 5.29 14.55
CA MET A 48 -0.24 3.98 14.07
C MET A 48 -1.40 3.15 13.51
N THR A 49 -2.55 3.11 14.19
CA THR A 49 -3.70 2.34 13.72
C THR A 49 -4.26 2.89 12.40
N THR A 50 -4.30 4.22 12.23
CA THR A 50 -4.73 4.85 10.98
C THR A 50 -3.78 4.53 9.82
N PHE A 51 -2.47 4.61 10.04
CA PHE A 51 -1.49 4.26 9.02
C PHE A 51 -1.51 2.78 8.66
N LEU A 52 -1.62 1.89 9.64
CA LEU A 52 -1.68 0.45 9.40
C LEU A 52 -2.95 0.05 8.64
N THR A 53 -4.11 0.57 9.04
CA THR A 53 -5.38 0.28 8.34
C THR A 53 -5.36 0.78 6.90
N THR A 54 -4.88 2.00 6.68
CA THR A 54 -4.68 2.56 5.34
C THR A 54 -3.72 1.73 4.51
N GLY A 55 -2.57 1.36 5.07
CA GLY A 55 -1.55 0.57 4.39
C GLY A 55 -2.04 -0.82 3.97
N VAL A 56 -2.73 -1.52 4.88
CA VAL A 56 -3.30 -2.86 4.59
C VAL A 56 -4.33 -2.80 3.45
N LEU A 57 -5.21 -1.80 3.47
CA LEU A 57 -6.17 -1.59 2.38
C LEU A 57 -5.49 -1.32 1.05
N LEU A 58 -4.45 -0.48 1.06
CA LEU A 58 -3.70 -0.14 -0.14
C LEU A 58 -2.95 -1.34 -0.72
N ILE A 59 -2.30 -2.15 0.12
CA ILE A 59 -1.61 -3.37 -0.32
C ILE A 59 -2.59 -4.34 -0.99
N GLY A 60 -3.79 -4.49 -0.44
CA GLY A 60 -4.85 -5.31 -1.04
C GLY A 60 -5.24 -4.80 -2.42
N LEU A 61 -5.48 -3.49 -2.54
CA LEU A 61 -5.83 -2.85 -3.81
C LEU A 61 -4.72 -3.01 -4.86
N LEU A 62 -3.46 -2.75 -4.48
CA LEU A 62 -2.32 -2.85 -5.39
C LEU A 62 -2.04 -4.28 -5.83
N SER A 63 -2.24 -5.26 -4.96
CA SER A 63 -2.11 -6.68 -5.31
C SER A 63 -3.11 -7.06 -6.40
N VAL A 64 -4.37 -6.62 -6.27
CA VAL A 64 -5.40 -6.85 -7.30
C VAL A 64 -5.09 -6.10 -8.59
N ALA A 65 -4.74 -4.82 -8.48
CA ALA A 65 -4.39 -3.99 -9.63
C ALA A 65 -3.23 -4.60 -10.43
N SER A 66 -2.15 -5.01 -9.76
CA SER A 66 -0.99 -5.67 -10.36
C SER A 66 -1.39 -6.91 -11.16
N VAL A 67 -2.16 -7.81 -10.54
CA VAL A 67 -2.63 -9.04 -11.19
C VAL A 67 -3.51 -8.72 -12.42
N VAL A 68 -4.46 -7.80 -12.28
CA VAL A 68 -5.35 -7.39 -13.38
C VAL A 68 -4.55 -6.78 -14.54
N THR A 69 -3.61 -5.88 -14.24
CA THR A 69 -2.76 -5.26 -15.27
C THR A 69 -1.88 -6.27 -15.98
N ALA A 70 -1.33 -7.25 -15.27
CA ALA A 70 -0.53 -8.31 -15.87
C ALA A 70 -1.36 -9.18 -16.82
N PHE A 71 -2.59 -9.55 -16.44
CA PHE A 71 -3.50 -10.30 -17.30
C PHE A 71 -3.92 -9.51 -18.54
N ILE A 72 -4.20 -8.21 -18.40
CA ILE A 72 -4.55 -7.34 -19.53
C ILE A 72 -3.36 -7.21 -20.49
N SER A 73 -2.15 -7.00 -19.97
CA SER A 73 -0.94 -6.90 -20.78
C SER A 73 -0.68 -8.18 -21.55
N PHE A 74 -0.80 -9.33 -20.88
CA PHE A 74 -0.68 -10.66 -21.50
C PHE A 74 -1.71 -10.87 -22.63
N LYS A 75 -2.98 -10.48 -22.40
CA LYS A 75 -4.03 -10.60 -23.41
C LYS A 75 -3.80 -9.69 -24.62
N LYS A 76 -3.11 -8.56 -24.44
CA LYS A 76 -2.75 -7.62 -25.52
C LYS A 76 -1.42 -7.97 -26.21
N GLY A 77 -0.67 -8.96 -25.73
CA GLY A 77 0.65 -9.32 -26.25
C GLY A 77 1.73 -8.28 -25.97
N ILE A 78 1.54 -7.43 -24.96
CA ILE A 78 2.48 -6.39 -24.54
C ILE A 78 3.24 -6.91 -23.32
N ASP A 79 4.53 -6.61 -23.24
CA ASP A 79 5.36 -6.99 -22.09
C ASP A 79 4.75 -6.41 -20.79
N PRO A 80 4.33 -7.26 -19.83
CA PRO A 80 3.78 -6.78 -18.57
C PRO A 80 4.78 -5.91 -17.79
N ASP A 81 6.09 -6.07 -17.96
CA ASP A 81 7.07 -5.29 -17.21
C ASP A 81 7.02 -3.79 -17.60
N ASP A 82 6.69 -3.48 -18.85
CA ASP A 82 6.57 -2.11 -19.37
C ASP A 82 5.27 -1.40 -18.95
N VAL A 83 4.25 -2.16 -18.53
CA VAL A 83 2.90 -1.63 -18.28
C VAL A 83 2.49 -1.74 -16.82
N VAL A 84 2.81 -2.85 -16.15
CA VAL A 84 2.37 -3.11 -14.78
C VAL A 84 3.02 -2.13 -13.81
N ALA A 85 4.34 -1.91 -13.91
CA ALA A 85 5.05 -0.99 -13.01
C ALA A 85 4.46 0.44 -13.03
N PRO A 86 4.37 1.14 -14.18
CA PRO A 86 3.82 2.51 -14.20
C PRO A 86 2.36 2.59 -13.77
N VAL A 87 1.54 1.59 -14.10
CA VAL A 87 0.11 1.58 -13.74
C VAL A 87 -0.08 1.36 -12.25
N VAL A 88 0.62 0.39 -11.66
CA VAL A 88 0.52 0.07 -10.22
C VAL A 88 0.98 1.25 -9.38
N THR A 89 2.07 1.94 -9.77
CA THR A 89 2.54 3.14 -9.04
C THR A 89 1.52 4.28 -9.11
N THR A 90 0.97 4.56 -10.29
CA THR A 90 -0.04 5.64 -10.45
C THR A 90 -1.31 5.37 -9.65
N ILE A 91 -1.78 4.11 -9.65
CA ILE A 91 -2.92 3.68 -8.82
C ILE A 91 -2.57 3.82 -7.34
N GLY A 92 -1.37 3.41 -6.93
CA GLY A 92 -0.90 3.49 -5.55
C GLY A 92 -0.85 4.90 -5.02
N ASP A 93 -0.32 5.84 -5.79
CA ASP A 93 -0.23 7.24 -5.36
C ASP A 93 -1.63 7.87 -5.28
N SER A 94 -2.47 7.65 -6.31
CA SER A 94 -3.81 8.22 -6.36
C SER A 94 -4.71 7.68 -5.25
N PHE A 95 -4.79 6.36 -5.11
CA PHE A 95 -5.62 5.74 -4.08
C PHE A 95 -5.02 5.86 -2.69
N GLY A 96 -3.70 5.94 -2.55
CA GLY A 96 -3.05 6.14 -1.26
C GLY A 96 -3.41 7.47 -0.63
N ILE A 97 -3.39 8.53 -1.43
CA ILE A 97 -3.87 9.83 -0.97
C ILE A 97 -5.36 9.75 -0.61
N LEU A 98 -6.20 9.16 -1.46
CA LEU A 98 -7.64 9.05 -1.21
C LEU A 98 -7.96 8.28 0.09
N ILE A 99 -7.31 7.14 0.33
CA ILE A 99 -7.54 6.33 1.53
C ILE A 99 -7.01 7.06 2.77
N LEU A 100 -5.83 7.70 2.68
CA LEU A 100 -5.31 8.50 3.79
C LEU A 100 -6.27 9.64 4.16
N PHE A 101 -6.79 10.38 3.18
CA PHE A 101 -7.77 11.44 3.43
C PHE A 101 -9.06 10.91 4.06
N LEU A 102 -9.55 9.75 3.62
CA LEU A 102 -10.73 9.11 4.19
C LEU A 102 -10.54 8.78 5.68
N PHE A 103 -9.36 8.27 6.05
CA PHE A 103 -9.10 7.81 7.42
C PHE A 103 -8.58 8.89 8.37
N ILE A 104 -7.94 9.95 7.85
CA ILE A 104 -7.51 11.07 8.67
C ILE A 104 -8.69 11.94 9.11
N GLY A 105 -9.85 11.77 8.47
CA GLY A 105 -11.11 12.43 8.83
C GLY A 105 -11.04 13.94 8.61
N VAL A 106 -11.08 14.36 7.35
CA VAL A 106 -11.55 15.72 7.01
C VAL A 106 -13.06 15.77 7.17
#